data_AF-A0A4R6X6W4-F1
#
_entry.id   AF-A0A4R6X6W4-F1
#
_cell.length_a   1.000
_cell.length_b   1.000
_cell.length_c   1.000
_cell.angle_alpha   90.00
_cell.angle_beta   90.00
_cell.angle_gamma   90.00
#
_symmetry.space_group_name_H-M   'P 1'
#
loop_
_entity.id
_entity.type
_entity.pdbx_description
1 polymer ?
#
loop_
_entity_poly.entity_id
_entity_poly.type
_entity_poly.pdbx_seq_one_letter_code
_entity_poly.pdbx_strand_id
1 'polypeptide(L)' 'MKAKVKVDQKGRKSVIDACTEPCAIEKGMRILGSKWKGSIIYHLKDGPVRFNDLSRMLGGASKK' A
#
# COMPACT_ATOMS: atom_id res chain seq x y z
N MET A 1 17.59 -5.68 -13.73
CA MET A 1 18.29 -4.40 -13.52
C MET A 1 18.11 -3.99 -12.07
N LYS A 2 19.12 -3.42 -11.39
CA LYS A 2 19.00 -2.91 -10.02
C LYS A 2 19.11 -1.38 -10.08
N ALA A 3 18.05 -0.68 -9.70
CA ALA A 3 18.07 0.77 -9.57
C ALA A 3 19.19 1.20 -8.60
N LYS A 4 19.88 2.29 -8.91
CA LYS A 4 20.96 2.84 -8.06
C LYS A 4 20.74 4.34 -7.88
N VAL A 5 21.10 4.84 -6.70
CA VAL A 5 21.09 6.28 -6.40
C VAL A 5 22.49 6.82 -6.59
N LYS A 6 22.63 7.86 -7.43
CA LYS A 6 23.87 8.62 -7.60
C LYS A 6 23.68 10.00 -6.98
N VAL A 7 24.72 10.50 -6.32
CA VAL A 7 24.75 11.85 -5.76
C VAL A 7 25.66 12.72 -6.63
N ASP A 8 25.20 13.90 -7.03
CA ASP A 8 26.02 14.85 -7.77
C ASP A 8 26.95 15.66 -6.85
N GLN A 9 27.87 16.43 -7.43
CA GLN A 9 28.80 17.29 -6.68
C GLN A 9 28.11 18.41 -5.89
N LYS A 10 26.85 18.72 -6.22
CA LYS A 10 26.00 19.71 -5.52
C LYS A 10 25.09 19.05 -4.47
N GLY A 11 25.27 17.75 -4.20
CA GLY A 11 24.50 16.98 -3.22
C GLY A 11 23.12 16.51 -3.68
N ARG A 12 22.72 16.73 -4.93
CA ARG A 12 21.43 16.27 -5.47
C ARG A 12 21.48 14.77 -5.75
N LYS A 13 20.41 14.07 -5.38
CA LYS A 13 20.27 12.62 -5.59
C LYS A 13 19.48 12.37 -6.87
N SER A 14 20.00 11.54 -7.77
CA SER A 14 19.28 11.04 -8.95
C SER A 14 19.26 9.51 -8.96
N VAL A 15 18.17 8.94 -9.46
CA VAL A 15 18.03 7.49 -9.64
C VAL A 15 18.38 7.14 -11.08
N ILE A 16 19.33 6.24 -11.24
CA ILE A 16 19.69 5.61 -12.52
C ILE A 16 19.07 4.22 -12.59
N ASP A 17 18.64 3.81 -13.79
CA ASP A 17 17.90 2.56 -14.04
C ASP A 17 16.65 2.44 -13.15
N ALA A 18 15.89 3.53 -13.05
CA ALA A 18 14.62 3.55 -12.33
C ALA A 18 13.64 2.53 -12.94
N CYS A 19 12.85 1.87 -12.08
CA CYS A 19 11.80 0.98 -12.53
C CYS A 19 10.80 1.75 -13.40
N THR A 20 10.62 1.33 -14.65
CA THR A 20 9.65 1.91 -15.59
C THR A 20 8.23 1.44 -15.33
N GLU A 21 8.10 0.27 -14.71
CA GLU A 21 6.84 -0.36 -14.31
C GLU A 21 6.77 -0.52 -12.80
N PRO A 22 5.55 -0.54 -12.22
CA PRO A 22 5.39 -0.66 -10.79
C PRO A 22 5.98 -1.98 -10.30
N CYS A 23 6.92 -1.89 -9.36
CA CYS A 23 7.52 -3.07 -8.75
C CYS A 23 6.48 -3.83 -7.91
N ALA A 24 6.81 -5.05 -7.46
CA ALA A 24 5.89 -5.86 -6.65
C ALA A 24 5.38 -5.11 -5.40
N ILE A 25 6.23 -4.31 -4.76
CA ILE A 25 5.86 -3.46 -3.62
C ILE A 25 4.86 -2.39 -4.05
N GLU A 26 5.12 -1.65 -5.12
CA GLU A 26 4.22 -0.60 -5.60
C GLU A 26 2.87 -1.19 -6.04
N LYS A 27 2.87 -2.34 -6.72
CA LYS A 27 1.66 -3.08 -7.07
C LYS A 27 0.86 -3.45 -5.82
N GLY A 28 1.52 -3.98 -4.79
CA GLY A 28 0.89 -4.26 -3.50
C GLY A 28 0.32 -3.01 -2.83
N MET A 29 1.06 -1.90 -2.88
CA MET A 29 0.61 -0.65 -2.25
C MET A 29 -0.53 0.05 -2.98
N ARG A 30 -0.70 -0.16 -4.29
CA ARG A 30 -1.91 0.29 -4.99
C ARG A 30 -3.17 -0.40 -4.46
N ILE A 31 -3.04 -1.62 -3.95
CA ILE A 31 -4.14 -2.36 -3.32
C ILE A 31 -4.27 -1.91 -1.86
N LEU A 32 -3.19 -2.02 -1.08
CA LEU A 32 -3.22 -1.85 0.38
C LEU A 32 -3.23 -0.38 0.85
N GLY A 33 -2.85 0.56 -0.01
CA GLY A 33 -2.71 1.98 0.33
C GLY A 33 -4.03 2.71 0.60
N SER A 34 -5.18 2.04 0.41
CA SER A 34 -6.47 2.58 0.82
C SER A 34 -6.61 2.57 2.35
N LYS A 35 -7.09 3.66 2.94
CA LYS A 35 -7.27 3.86 4.40
C LYS A 35 -7.83 2.63 5.13
N TRP A 36 -8.82 1.96 4.54
CA TRP A 36 -9.56 0.88 5.20
C TRP A 36 -9.18 -0.53 4.73
N LYS A 37 -8.53 -0.69 3.58
CA LYS A 37 -8.40 -2.03 2.96
C LYS A 37 -7.49 -2.97 3.75
N GLY A 38 -6.41 -2.44 4.34
CA GLY A 38 -5.57 -3.20 5.26
C GLY A 38 -6.33 -3.68 6.50
N SER A 39 -7.17 -2.82 7.08
CA SER A 39 -7.98 -3.18 8.25
C SER A 39 -9.09 -4.18 7.91
N ILE A 40 -9.75 -4.03 6.75
CA ILE A 40 -10.72 -5.02 6.23
C ILE A 40 -10.07 -6.40 6.09
N ILE A 41 -8.91 -6.48 5.44
CA ILE A 41 -8.18 -7.74 5.25
C ILE A 41 -7.78 -8.34 6.60
N TYR A 42 -7.33 -7.50 7.54
CA TYR A 42 -6.97 -7.94 8.90
C TYR A 42 -8.14 -8.61 9.63
N HIS A 43 -9.35 -8.07 9.53
CA HIS A 43 -10.54 -8.64 10.18
C HIS A 43 -11.10 -9.87 9.47
N LEU A 44 -10.75 -10.09 8.20
CA LEU A 44 -11.20 -11.26 7.42
C LEU A 44 -10.17 -12.40 7.36
N LYS A 45 -8.96 -12.20 7.90
CA LYS A 45 -7.86 -13.18 7.82
C LYS A 45 -8.21 -14.54 8.46
N ASP A 46 -9.05 -14.53 9.50
CA ASP A 46 -9.43 -15.71 10.29
C ASP A 46 -10.75 -16.34 9.81
N GLY A 47 -11.45 -15.70 8.87
CA GLY A 47 -12.72 -16.17 8.33
C GLY A 47 -13.69 -15.05 7.93
N PRO A 48 -14.83 -15.40 7.32
CA PRO A 48 -15.83 -14.43 6.92
C PRO A 48 -16.53 -13.80 8.12
N VAL A 49 -16.78 -12.48 8.04
CA VAL A 49 -17.50 -11.69 9.04
C VAL A 49 -18.73 -11.06 8.40
N ARG A 50 -19.86 -10.98 9.13
CA ARG A 50 -21.05 -10.29 8.61
C ARG A 50 -20.74 -8.81 8.41
N PHE A 51 -21.28 -8.21 7.35
CA PHE A 51 -20.98 -6.81 6.99
C PHE A 51 -21.18 -5.81 8.14
N ASN A 52 -22.23 -5.99 8.95
CA ASN A 52 -22.53 -5.07 10.04
C ASN A 52 -21.55 -5.20 11.22
N ASP A 53 -21.01 -6.40 11.46
CA ASP A 53 -19.99 -6.65 12.48
C ASP A 53 -18.66 -6.06 12.02
N LEU A 54 -18.28 -6.30 10.76
CA LEU A 54 -17.10 -5.68 10.14
C LEU A 54 -17.17 -4.14 10.21
N SER A 55 -18.34 -3.57 9.92
CA SER A 55 -18.53 -2.11 10.00
C SER A 55 -18.33 -1.54 11.41
N ARG A 56 -18.65 -2.31 12.46
CA ARG A 56 -18.43 -1.90 13.86
C ARG A 56 -16.96 -2.00 14.25
N MET A 57 -16.24 -2.99 13.71
CA MET A 57 -14.79 -3.13 13.89
C MET A 57 -14.02 -1.97 13.23
N LEU A 58 -14.49 -1.50 12.07
CA LEU A 58 -13.91 -0.40 11.30
C LEU A 58 -14.41 0.98 11.75
N GLY A 59 -14.33 1.28 13.06
CA GLY A 59 -14.84 2.52 13.64
C GLY A 59 -14.52 3.78 12.82
N GLY A 60 -15.56 4.49 12.36
CA GLY A 60 -15.42 5.72 11.55
C GLY A 60 -15.32 5.49 10.04
N ALA A 61 -15.35 4.25 9.55
CA ALA A 61 -15.56 3.96 8.13
C ALA A 61 -17.03 4.21 7.76
N SER A 62 -17.24 5.06 6.74
CA SER A 62 -18.58 5.28 6.17
C SER A 62 -19.09 3.99 5.52
N LYS A 63 -20.39 3.73 5.65
CA LYS A 63 -21.10 2.63 4.98
C LYS A 63 -21.63 3.01 3.59
N LYS A 64 -21.51 4.30 3.22
CA LYS A 64 -21.90 4.79 1.89
C LYS A 64 -20.96 4.27 0.82
#